data_AF-A0A843HRE3-F1
#
_entry.id   AF-A0A843HRE3-F1
#
_cell.length_a   1.000
_cell.length_b   1.000
_cell.length_c   1.000
_cell.angle_alpha   90.00
_cell.angle_beta   90.00
_cell.angle_gamma   90.00
#
_symmetry.space_group_name_H-M   'P 1'
#
loop_
_entity.id
_entity.type
_entity.pdbx_description
1 polymer ?
#
loop_
_entity_poly.entity_id
_entity_poly.type
_entity_poly.pdbx_seq_one_letter_code
_entity_poly.pdbx_strand_id
1 'polypeptide(L)'
;EQEVDKLIATYEEGLLGLLPGRSAEETLEMRIVQVLGEARDTAGEIAEGYLTMGKQSQDDSYDYVMTVENHSVVMARTGARASMLNLAQITACVGQQSVRGGRITRGYSARPLPHFRKHELGARAKGFVHSSYKEGLDPVEFFFHAMGGREGLVDTAIRTAQSGYMQRRLVNALEDLNVRSDGLVTDNKGQVIQSVFGEEGIDPAKSDFGHVANLDKLIDEMRIKDN
;
A
#
# COMPACT_ATOMS: atom_id res chain seq x y z
N GLU A 1 -5.14 -2.09 -21.72
CA GLU A 1 -6.26 -1.33 -22.32
C GLU A 1 -7.25 -2.22 -23.05
N GLN A 2 -6.80 -3.03 -24.02
CA GLN A 2 -7.70 -3.95 -24.74
C GLN A 2 -8.56 -4.84 -23.82
N GLU A 3 -8.00 -5.35 -22.72
CA GLU A 3 -8.76 -6.11 -21.72
C GLU A 3 -9.82 -5.26 -21.00
N VAL A 4 -9.53 -3.98 -20.74
CA VAL A 4 -10.51 -3.04 -20.18
C VAL A 4 -11.63 -2.77 -21.18
N ASP A 5 -11.31 -2.60 -22.45
CA ASP A 5 -12.30 -2.40 -23.50
C ASP A 5 -13.21 -3.63 -23.68
N LYS A 6 -12.66 -4.85 -23.57
CA LYS A 6 -13.45 -6.09 -23.54
C LYS A 6 -14.39 -6.14 -22.33
N LEU A 7 -13.92 -5.76 -21.14
CA LEU A 7 -14.76 -5.68 -19.95
C LEU A 7 -15.90 -4.66 -20.12
N ILE A 8 -15.63 -3.51 -20.73
CA ILE A 8 -16.65 -2.50 -21.03
C ILE A 8 -17.66 -3.05 -22.06
N ALA A 9 -17.21 -3.69 -23.13
CA ALA A 9 -18.09 -4.28 -24.14
C ALA A 9 -19.02 -5.36 -23.52
N THR A 10 -18.47 -6.27 -22.72
CA THR A 10 -19.29 -7.30 -22.03
C THR A 10 -20.29 -6.71 -21.04
N TYR A 11 -19.97 -5.56 -20.44
CA TYR A 11 -20.91 -4.81 -19.60
C TYR A 11 -22.02 -4.15 -20.42
N GLU A 12 -21.70 -3.54 -21.56
CA GLU A 12 -22.69 -2.94 -22.47
C GLU A 12 -23.64 -3.98 -23.06
N GLU A 13 -23.14 -5.20 -23.29
CA GLU A 13 -23.93 -6.37 -23.73
C GLU A 13 -24.76 -7.01 -22.60
N GLY A 14 -24.56 -6.60 -21.34
CA GLY A 14 -25.24 -7.16 -20.17
C GLY A 14 -24.78 -8.58 -19.81
N LEU A 15 -23.64 -9.03 -20.33
CA LEU A 15 -23.07 -10.37 -20.14
C LEU A 15 -22.02 -10.42 -19.01
N LEU A 16 -21.80 -9.30 -18.30
CA LEU A 16 -20.80 -9.22 -17.25
C LEU A 16 -21.19 -10.09 -16.04
N GLY A 17 -20.32 -11.03 -15.67
CA GLY A 17 -20.48 -11.82 -14.45
C GLY A 17 -20.42 -10.94 -13.20
N LEU A 18 -21.51 -10.85 -12.47
CA LEU A 18 -21.63 -10.00 -11.28
C LEU A 18 -20.87 -10.57 -10.09
N LEU A 19 -20.23 -9.69 -9.30
CA LEU A 19 -19.69 -10.08 -8.01
C LEU A 19 -20.82 -10.16 -6.97
N PRO A 20 -20.78 -11.15 -6.04
CA PRO A 20 -21.78 -11.27 -5.00
C PRO A 20 -21.93 -9.99 -4.17
N GLY A 21 -23.16 -9.49 -4.03
CA GLY A 21 -23.46 -8.31 -3.21
C GLY A 21 -23.05 -6.97 -3.81
N ARG A 22 -22.66 -6.92 -5.10
CA ARG A 22 -22.26 -5.70 -5.81
C ARG A 22 -23.17 -5.42 -7.00
N SER A 23 -23.31 -4.15 -7.36
CA SER A 23 -24.02 -3.77 -8.58
C SER A 23 -23.21 -4.14 -9.83
N ALA A 24 -23.84 -4.11 -11.01
CA ALA A 24 -23.16 -4.33 -12.29
C ALA A 24 -22.06 -3.28 -12.55
N GLU A 25 -22.36 -2.02 -12.24
CA GLU A 25 -21.41 -0.91 -12.36
C GLU A 25 -20.22 -1.07 -11.41
N GLU A 26 -20.49 -1.38 -10.13
CA GLU A 26 -19.43 -1.62 -9.15
C GLU A 26 -18.57 -2.82 -9.54
N THR A 27 -19.18 -3.88 -10.06
CA THR A 27 -18.46 -5.07 -10.53
C THR A 27 -17.53 -4.72 -11.69
N LEU A 28 -18.01 -3.94 -12.67
CA LEU A 28 -17.20 -3.49 -13.79
C LEU A 28 -16.00 -2.68 -13.28
N GLU A 29 -16.25 -1.68 -12.44
CA GLU A 29 -15.21 -0.81 -11.90
C GLU A 29 -14.15 -1.59 -11.11
N MET A 30 -14.58 -2.53 -10.25
CA MET A 30 -13.65 -3.37 -9.49
C MET A 30 -12.77 -4.25 -10.40
N ARG A 31 -13.36 -4.88 -11.43
CA ARG A 31 -12.61 -5.69 -12.39
C ARG A 31 -11.61 -4.85 -13.19
N ILE A 32 -12.02 -3.66 -13.63
CA ILE A 32 -11.11 -2.76 -14.36
C ILE A 32 -9.95 -2.33 -13.46
N VAL A 33 -10.21 -1.95 -12.20
CA VAL A 33 -9.14 -1.57 -11.26
C VAL A 33 -8.18 -2.72 -11.02
N GLN A 34 -8.67 -3.95 -10.91
CA GLN A 34 -7.82 -5.14 -10.78
C GLN A 34 -6.91 -5.33 -12.00
N VAL A 35 -7.48 -5.34 -13.22
CA VAL A 35 -6.71 -5.53 -14.45
C VAL A 35 -5.66 -4.43 -14.64
N LEU A 36 -6.00 -3.19 -14.31
CA LEU A 36 -5.07 -2.06 -14.38
C LEU A 36 -3.98 -2.13 -13.29
N GLY A 37 -4.31 -2.67 -12.11
CA GLY A 37 -3.35 -2.94 -11.05
C GLY A 37 -2.33 -4.01 -11.46
N GLU A 38 -2.82 -5.15 -11.96
CA GLU A 38 -1.97 -6.24 -12.48
C GLU A 38 -1.04 -5.74 -13.59
N ALA A 39 -1.57 -4.96 -14.54
CA ALA A 39 -0.77 -4.39 -15.62
C ALA A 39 0.35 -3.46 -15.12
N ARG A 40 0.07 -2.64 -14.09
CA ARG A 40 1.08 -1.78 -13.45
C ARG A 40 2.15 -2.62 -12.77
N ASP A 41 1.75 -3.65 -12.04
CA ASP A 41 2.68 -4.50 -11.29
C ASP A 41 3.59 -5.27 -12.24
N THR A 42 3.06 -5.84 -13.33
CA THR A 42 3.86 -6.44 -14.40
C THR A 42 4.83 -5.44 -15.04
N ALA A 43 4.38 -4.21 -15.30
CA ALA A 43 5.27 -3.17 -15.82
C ALA A 43 6.41 -2.83 -14.82
N GLY A 44 6.11 -2.85 -13.53
CA GLY A 44 7.09 -2.69 -12.46
C GLY A 44 8.10 -3.82 -12.38
N GLU A 45 7.67 -5.07 -12.52
CA GLU A 45 8.55 -6.25 -12.55
C GLU A 45 9.50 -6.22 -13.76
N ILE A 46 9.00 -5.87 -14.94
CA ILE A 46 9.83 -5.71 -16.14
C ILE A 46 10.87 -4.62 -15.89
N ALA A 47 10.47 -3.47 -15.36
CA ALA A 47 11.39 -2.39 -15.05
C ALA A 47 12.44 -2.80 -13.99
N GLU A 48 12.04 -3.53 -12.95
CA GLU A 48 12.97 -4.07 -11.95
C GLU A 48 14.01 -5.01 -12.59
N GLY A 49 13.58 -5.91 -13.47
CA GLY A 49 14.47 -6.82 -14.19
C GLY A 49 15.59 -6.06 -14.90
N TYR A 50 15.27 -5.02 -15.66
CA TYR A 50 16.29 -4.22 -16.35
C TYR A 50 17.10 -3.30 -15.43
N LEU A 51 16.53 -2.81 -14.33
CA LEU A 51 17.23 -1.97 -13.36
C LEU A 51 18.24 -2.74 -12.50
N THR A 52 18.04 -4.06 -12.36
CA THR A 52 18.88 -4.97 -11.56
C THR A 52 19.87 -5.77 -12.39
N MET A 53 19.75 -5.74 -13.72
CA MET A 53 20.79 -6.23 -14.64
C MET A 53 22.04 -5.35 -14.48
N GLY A 54 23.03 -5.86 -13.74
CA GLY A 54 24.38 -5.31 -13.76
C GLY A 54 24.99 -5.47 -15.17
N LYS A 55 25.87 -4.56 -15.57
CA LYS A 55 26.74 -4.84 -16.71
C LYS A 55 27.70 -5.95 -16.32
N GLN A 56 27.86 -6.95 -17.17
CA GLN A 56 28.99 -7.87 -17.07
C GLN A 56 30.27 -7.04 -17.26
N SER A 57 31.01 -6.77 -16.19
CA SER A 57 32.36 -6.23 -16.31
C SER A 57 33.22 -7.34 -16.93
N GLN A 58 33.82 -7.05 -18.08
CA GLN A 58 34.62 -8.00 -18.84
C GLN A 58 36.03 -8.20 -18.25
N ASP A 59 36.39 -7.43 -17.21
CA ASP A 59 37.76 -7.33 -16.68
C ASP A 59 37.98 -7.98 -15.30
N ASP A 60 36.95 -8.34 -14.54
CA ASP A 60 37.13 -8.83 -13.16
C ASP A 60 36.89 -10.35 -13.06
N SER A 61 37.99 -11.10 -13.10
CA SER A 61 38.03 -12.56 -13.04
C SER A 61 37.86 -13.17 -11.64
N TYR A 62 37.49 -12.36 -10.64
CA TYR A 62 37.21 -12.82 -9.28
C TYR A 62 35.97 -12.13 -8.75
N ASP A 63 35.06 -12.95 -8.22
CA ASP A 63 33.88 -12.62 -7.44
C ASP A 63 32.55 -12.47 -8.21
N TYR A 64 31.70 -13.46 -8.00
CA TYR A 64 30.33 -13.61 -8.50
C TYR A 64 29.38 -12.70 -7.69
N VAL A 65 29.70 -11.41 -7.57
CA VAL A 65 28.81 -10.42 -6.96
C VAL A 65 28.21 -9.62 -8.08
N MET A 66 26.93 -9.88 -8.37
CA MET A 66 26.11 -9.02 -9.23
C MET A 66 26.05 -7.65 -8.56
N THR A 67 26.99 -6.76 -8.89
CA THR A 67 26.98 -5.38 -8.43
C THR A 67 25.80 -4.70 -9.09
N VAL A 68 24.73 -4.51 -8.32
CA VAL A 68 23.66 -3.59 -8.70
C VAL A 68 24.28 -2.19 -8.66
N GLU A 69 24.85 -1.75 -9.78
CA GLU A 69 25.53 -0.45 -9.90
C GLU A 69 24.57 0.72 -9.63
N ASN A 70 23.27 0.50 -9.75
CA ASN A 70 22.27 1.53 -9.50
C ASN A 70 22.02 1.75 -8.01
N HIS A 71 22.59 2.83 -7.46
CA HIS A 71 22.38 3.26 -6.08
C HIS A 71 20.91 3.40 -5.68
N SER A 72 20.02 3.75 -6.62
CA SER A 72 18.58 3.88 -6.34
C SER A 72 17.94 2.53 -6.03
N VAL A 73 18.38 1.46 -6.70
CA VAL A 73 17.91 0.10 -6.45
C VAL A 73 18.49 -0.43 -5.15
N VAL A 74 19.75 -0.12 -4.84
CA VAL A 74 20.35 -0.45 -3.54
C VAL A 74 19.55 0.21 -2.41
N MET A 75 19.24 1.51 -2.52
CA MET A 75 18.39 2.21 -1.55
C MET A 75 17.01 1.55 -1.41
N ALA A 76 16.39 1.15 -2.51
CA ALA A 76 15.08 0.49 -2.48
C ALA A 76 15.13 -0.89 -1.81
N ARG A 77 16.13 -1.72 -2.15
CA ARG A 77 16.27 -3.08 -1.59
C ARG A 77 16.71 -3.10 -0.13
N THR A 78 17.49 -2.10 0.28
CA THR A 78 17.91 -1.93 1.68
C THR A 78 16.82 -1.31 2.56
N GLY A 79 15.69 -0.88 1.97
CA GLY A 79 14.62 -0.18 2.68
C GLY A 79 14.95 1.27 3.04
N ALA A 80 16.05 1.82 2.51
CA ALA A 80 16.48 3.17 2.78
C ALA A 80 15.81 4.17 1.81
N ARG A 81 14.75 4.85 2.26
CA ARG A 81 14.09 6.01 1.59
C ARG A 81 13.49 5.77 0.19
N ALA A 82 13.66 4.59 -0.42
CA ALA A 82 13.08 4.24 -1.71
C ALA A 82 12.32 2.91 -1.62
N SER A 83 11.43 2.68 -2.57
CA SER A 83 10.72 1.40 -2.75
C SER A 83 10.75 1.02 -4.23
N MET A 84 10.64 -0.27 -4.54
CA MET A 84 10.56 -0.74 -5.92
C MET A 84 9.31 -0.19 -6.64
N LEU A 85 8.22 0.00 -5.91
CA LEU A 85 7.01 0.66 -6.42
C LEU A 85 7.30 2.09 -6.89
N ASN A 86 8.02 2.89 -6.10
CA ASN A 86 8.35 4.27 -6.49
C ASN A 86 9.29 4.30 -7.70
N LEU A 87 10.26 3.36 -7.77
CA LEU A 87 11.13 3.23 -8.94
C LEU A 87 10.33 2.86 -10.19
N ALA A 88 9.38 1.93 -10.09
CA ALA A 88 8.48 1.57 -11.18
C ALA A 88 7.65 2.76 -11.66
N GLN A 89 7.20 3.65 -10.77
CA GLN A 89 6.50 4.87 -11.19
C GLN A 89 7.42 5.88 -11.90
N ILE A 90 8.69 5.92 -11.53
CA ILE A 90 9.68 6.77 -12.18
C ILE A 90 10.02 6.25 -13.57
N THR A 91 10.08 4.93 -13.78
CA THR A 91 10.62 4.32 -15.01
C THR A 91 9.61 3.65 -15.93
N ALA A 92 8.49 3.13 -15.40
CA ALA A 92 7.49 2.35 -16.14
C ALA A 92 6.18 3.12 -16.33
N CYS A 93 5.34 3.21 -15.30
CA CYS A 93 4.10 3.99 -15.33
C CYS A 93 3.64 4.39 -13.93
N VAL A 94 2.95 5.52 -13.80
CA VAL A 94 2.40 5.95 -12.50
C VAL A 94 1.21 5.07 -12.08
N GLY A 95 0.36 4.69 -13.05
CA GLY A 95 -0.80 3.82 -12.87
C GLY A 95 -2.11 4.54 -12.56
N GLN A 96 -3.11 3.79 -12.08
CA GLN A 96 -4.46 4.28 -11.83
C GLN A 96 -4.49 5.34 -10.71
N GLN A 97 -5.06 6.51 -11.01
CA GLN A 97 -5.39 7.52 -10.01
C GLN A 97 -6.81 7.30 -9.47
N SER A 98 -6.97 7.36 -8.16
CA SER A 98 -8.26 7.22 -7.49
C SER A 98 -8.58 8.45 -6.65
N VAL A 99 -9.87 8.66 -6.40
CA VAL A 99 -10.39 9.65 -5.45
C VAL A 99 -11.50 8.99 -4.64
N ARG A 100 -11.34 8.91 -3.31
CA ARG A 100 -12.29 8.28 -2.38
C ARG A 100 -12.58 6.81 -2.69
N GLY A 101 -11.54 6.06 -3.06
CA GLY A 101 -11.62 4.62 -3.32
C GLY A 101 -12.21 4.22 -4.69
N GLY A 102 -12.62 5.17 -5.52
CA GLY A 102 -13.07 4.92 -6.90
C GLY A 102 -12.17 5.59 -7.95
N ARG A 103 -12.31 5.18 -9.21
CA ARG A 103 -11.68 5.89 -10.35
C ARG A 103 -12.26 7.30 -10.50
N ILE A 104 -11.57 8.17 -11.24
CA ILE A 104 -11.95 9.57 -11.35
C ILE A 104 -13.21 9.71 -12.21
N THR A 105 -14.32 10.10 -11.57
CA THR A 105 -15.62 10.33 -12.24
C THR A 105 -16.12 11.76 -12.12
N ARG A 106 -15.66 12.50 -11.11
CA ARG A 106 -16.12 13.87 -10.83
C ARG A 106 -15.56 14.85 -11.85
N GLY A 107 -16.43 15.65 -12.45
CA GLY A 107 -16.05 16.66 -13.44
C GLY A 107 -17.28 17.24 -14.15
N TYR A 108 -17.26 17.21 -15.48
CA TYR A 108 -18.36 17.65 -16.33
C TYR A 108 -19.52 16.64 -16.34
N SER A 109 -20.66 17.02 -16.94
CA SER A 109 -21.79 16.11 -17.15
C SER A 109 -21.35 14.87 -17.95
N ALA A 110 -21.35 13.71 -17.28
CA ALA A 110 -21.01 12.39 -17.81
C ALA A 110 -19.56 12.19 -18.30
N ARG A 111 -18.59 13.01 -17.84
CA ARG A 111 -17.15 12.83 -18.12
C ARG A 111 -16.29 13.66 -17.18
N PRO A 112 -15.07 13.22 -16.81
CA PRO A 112 -14.24 13.99 -15.90
C PRO A 112 -13.60 15.22 -16.56
N LEU A 113 -13.19 15.13 -17.84
CA LEU A 113 -12.55 16.20 -18.59
C LEU A 113 -13.24 16.43 -19.95
N PRO A 114 -13.16 17.65 -20.54
CA PRO A 114 -13.85 17.96 -21.79
C PRO A 114 -13.21 17.29 -23.02
N HIS A 115 -12.00 16.78 -22.87
CA HIS A 115 -11.23 16.06 -23.90
C HIS A 115 -11.79 14.67 -24.21
N PHE A 116 -12.62 14.10 -23.33
CA PHE A 116 -13.21 12.77 -23.49
C PHE A 116 -14.64 12.83 -24.00
N ARG A 117 -15.10 11.74 -24.62
CA ARG A 117 -16.50 11.57 -25.02
C ARG A 117 -17.37 11.43 -23.77
N LYS A 118 -18.65 11.78 -23.90
CA LYS A 118 -19.61 11.56 -22.80
C LYS A 118 -19.78 10.06 -22.60
N HIS A 119 -19.86 9.64 -21.34
CA HIS A 119 -20.00 8.24 -20.90
C HIS A 119 -18.81 7.33 -21.24
N GLU A 120 -17.65 7.89 -21.58
CA GLU A 120 -16.44 7.11 -21.82
C GLU A 120 -15.91 6.48 -20.51
N LEU A 121 -15.75 5.15 -20.49
CA LEU A 121 -15.33 4.36 -19.32
C LEU A 121 -13.89 3.81 -19.41
N GLY A 122 -13.21 4.10 -20.52
CA GLY A 122 -11.84 3.62 -20.80
C GLY A 122 -10.83 4.01 -19.72
N ALA A 123 -9.69 3.31 -19.71
CA ALA A 123 -8.65 3.49 -18.69
C ALA A 123 -8.18 4.95 -18.60
N ARG A 124 -7.76 5.53 -19.73
CA ARG A 124 -7.33 6.93 -19.82
C ARG A 124 -8.42 7.93 -19.42
N ALA A 125 -9.65 7.71 -19.88
CA ALA A 125 -10.79 8.58 -19.58
C ALA A 125 -11.11 8.66 -18.08
N LYS A 126 -10.79 7.61 -17.32
CA LYS A 126 -11.05 7.49 -15.88
C LYS A 126 -9.79 7.63 -15.02
N GLY A 127 -8.74 8.26 -15.55
CA GLY A 127 -7.58 8.67 -14.78
C GLY A 127 -6.49 7.61 -14.62
N PHE A 128 -6.34 6.69 -15.57
CA PHE A 128 -5.12 5.89 -15.66
C PHE A 128 -4.00 6.72 -16.30
N VAL A 129 -2.83 6.75 -15.65
CA VAL A 129 -1.64 7.48 -16.11
C VAL A 129 -0.63 6.47 -16.65
N HIS A 130 -0.36 6.53 -17.96
CA HIS A 130 0.51 5.62 -18.67
C HIS A 130 1.96 6.06 -18.57
N SER A 131 2.21 7.36 -18.72
CA SER A 131 3.56 7.88 -18.71
C SER A 131 4.21 7.72 -17.34
N SER A 132 5.53 7.50 -17.36
CA SER A 132 6.36 7.51 -16.17
C SER A 132 6.81 8.94 -15.83
N TYR A 133 7.28 9.17 -14.60
CA TYR A 133 7.83 10.48 -14.25
C TYR A 133 9.08 10.85 -15.07
N LYS A 134 9.83 9.84 -15.55
CA LYS A 134 10.98 10.06 -16.43
C LYS A 134 10.57 10.54 -17.82
N GLU A 135 9.51 9.96 -18.38
CA GLU A 135 9.00 10.34 -19.71
C GLU A 135 8.29 11.69 -19.67
N GLY A 136 7.64 12.00 -18.55
CA GLY A 136 6.86 13.21 -18.35
C GLY A 136 5.37 12.97 -18.61
N LEU A 137 4.54 13.63 -17.81
CA LEU A 137 3.08 13.49 -17.87
C LEU A 137 2.49 14.42 -18.91
N ASP A 138 1.53 13.92 -19.69
CA ASP A 138 0.75 14.80 -20.55
C ASP A 138 -0.19 15.73 -19.73
N PRO A 139 -0.77 16.79 -20.31
CA PRO A 139 -1.60 17.73 -19.55
C PRO A 139 -2.83 17.10 -18.87
N VAL A 140 -3.37 16.04 -19.46
CA VAL A 140 -4.54 15.32 -18.92
C VAL A 140 -4.11 14.42 -17.76
N GLU A 141 -3.03 13.67 -17.94
CA GLU A 141 -2.42 12.82 -16.91
C GLU A 141 -1.94 13.64 -15.72
N PHE A 142 -1.29 14.78 -15.96
CA PHE A 142 -0.86 15.70 -14.91
C PHE A 142 -2.06 16.18 -14.07
N PHE A 143 -3.17 16.52 -14.72
CA PHE A 143 -4.37 16.95 -14.02
C PHE A 143 -5.00 15.82 -13.20
N PHE A 144 -5.07 14.60 -13.74
CA PHE A 144 -5.53 13.43 -12.98
C PHE A 144 -4.62 13.09 -11.81
N HIS A 145 -3.31 13.19 -12.00
CA HIS A 145 -2.33 12.99 -10.94
C HIS A 145 -2.50 14.03 -9.82
N ALA A 146 -2.73 15.29 -10.16
CA ALA A 146 -3.03 16.33 -9.18
C ALA A 146 -4.32 16.07 -8.40
N MET A 147 -5.35 15.49 -9.04
CA MET A 147 -6.58 15.06 -8.34
C MET A 147 -6.29 13.96 -7.31
N GLY A 148 -5.55 12.92 -7.69
CA GLY A 148 -5.15 11.84 -6.78
C GLY A 148 -4.28 12.33 -5.64
N GLY A 149 -3.30 13.20 -5.93
CA GLY A 149 -2.43 13.81 -4.91
C GLY A 149 -3.20 14.63 -3.86
N ARG A 150 -4.32 15.25 -4.22
CA ARG A 150 -5.19 15.99 -3.28
C ARG A 150 -5.80 15.07 -2.23
N GLU A 151 -6.12 13.82 -2.59
CA GLU A 151 -6.69 12.85 -1.64
C GLU A 151 -5.72 12.58 -0.49
N GLY A 152 -4.44 12.29 -0.80
CA GLY A 152 -3.42 12.03 0.21
C GLY A 152 -3.22 13.19 1.19
N LEU A 153 -3.21 14.43 0.68
CA LEU A 153 -3.07 15.64 1.51
C LEU A 153 -4.26 15.82 2.47
N VAL A 154 -5.47 15.60 1.96
CA VAL A 154 -6.70 15.80 2.75
C VAL A 154 -6.89 14.67 3.75
N ASP A 155 -6.68 13.42 3.35
CA ASP A 155 -6.88 12.25 4.22
C ASP A 155 -5.92 12.28 5.41
N THR A 156 -4.65 12.62 5.17
CA THR A 156 -3.65 12.77 6.24
C THR A 156 -4.06 13.84 7.24
N ALA A 157 -4.54 15.00 6.76
CA ALA A 157 -4.96 16.10 7.62
C ALA A 157 -6.20 15.76 8.47
N ILE A 158 -7.16 14.99 7.93
CA ILE A 158 -8.38 14.61 8.64
C ILE A 158 -8.09 13.53 9.70
N ARG A 159 -7.23 12.55 9.38
CA ARG A 159 -6.96 11.42 10.28
C ARG A 159 -6.34 11.84 11.61
N THR A 160 -5.53 12.90 11.63
CA THR A 160 -4.90 13.39 12.86
C THR A 160 -5.92 13.78 13.93
N ALA A 161 -6.98 14.50 13.57
CA ALA A 161 -7.98 14.96 14.52
C ALA A 161 -8.79 13.81 15.12
N GLN A 162 -9.19 12.85 14.29
CA GLN A 162 -9.96 11.68 14.74
C GLN A 162 -9.12 10.75 15.62
N SER A 163 -7.89 10.42 15.18
CA SER A 163 -6.98 9.56 15.95
C SER A 163 -6.63 10.19 17.30
N GLY A 164 -6.28 11.47 17.33
CA GLY A 164 -5.96 12.18 18.57
C GLY A 164 -7.14 12.27 19.54
N TYR A 165 -8.36 12.50 19.03
CA TYR A 165 -9.55 12.53 19.89
C TYR A 165 -9.88 11.15 20.46
N MET A 166 -9.80 10.09 19.63
CA MET A 166 -9.97 8.71 20.07
C MET A 166 -8.94 8.35 21.15
N GLN A 167 -7.66 8.66 20.92
CA GLN A 167 -6.60 8.45 21.90
C GLN A 167 -6.90 9.18 23.21
N ARG A 168 -7.26 10.47 23.18
CA ARG A 168 -7.59 11.23 24.40
C ARG A 168 -8.73 10.60 25.20
N ARG A 169 -9.77 10.11 24.52
CA ARG A 169 -10.90 9.43 25.19
C ARG A 169 -10.46 8.15 25.87
N LEU A 170 -9.63 7.35 25.22
CA LEU A 170 -9.14 6.08 25.77
C LEU A 170 -8.14 6.31 26.91
N VAL A 171 -7.21 7.26 26.76
CA VAL A 171 -6.24 7.62 27.81
C VAL A 171 -6.98 8.05 29.08
N ASN A 172 -7.89 9.01 28.97
CA ASN A 172 -8.66 9.49 30.14
C ASN A 172 -9.57 8.43 30.75
N ALA A 173 -9.92 7.37 30.01
CA ALA A 173 -10.76 6.28 30.53
C ALA A 173 -9.92 5.18 31.22
N LEU A 174 -8.64 5.06 30.88
CA LEU A 174 -7.77 3.96 31.32
C LEU A 174 -6.60 4.44 32.20
N GLU A 175 -6.42 5.75 32.40
CA GLU A 175 -5.30 6.32 33.16
C GLU A 175 -5.24 5.89 34.63
N ASP A 176 -6.40 5.54 35.22
CA ASP A 176 -6.50 5.10 36.60
C ASP A 176 -6.11 3.61 36.81
N LEU A 177 -5.94 2.84 35.72
CA LEU A 177 -5.62 1.42 35.81
C LEU A 177 -4.17 1.19 36.24
N ASN A 178 -3.98 0.30 37.22
CA ASN A 178 -2.67 -0.11 37.69
C ASN A 178 -2.54 -1.63 37.82
N VAL A 179 -1.31 -2.13 37.67
CA VAL A 179 -0.97 -3.53 37.94
C VAL A 179 -0.45 -3.64 39.36
N ARG A 180 -1.09 -4.48 40.16
CA ARG A 180 -0.68 -4.78 41.55
C ARG A 180 0.45 -5.80 41.59
N SER A 181 1.10 -5.91 42.74
CA SER A 181 2.20 -6.86 42.96
C SER A 181 1.80 -8.34 42.79
N ASP A 182 0.52 -8.66 42.90
CA ASP A 182 -0.06 -9.99 42.68
C ASP A 182 -0.47 -10.24 41.21
N GLY A 183 -0.23 -9.28 40.30
CA GLY A 183 -0.57 -9.37 38.88
C GLY A 183 -2.00 -8.95 38.53
N LEU A 184 -2.83 -8.58 39.51
CA LEU A 184 -4.17 -8.04 39.28
C LEU A 184 -4.10 -6.66 38.63
N VAL A 185 -4.98 -6.40 37.68
CA VAL A 185 -5.20 -5.05 37.14
C VAL A 185 -6.40 -4.44 37.85
N THR A 186 -6.20 -3.32 38.54
CA THR A 186 -7.25 -2.65 39.32
C THR A 186 -7.41 -1.18 38.97
N ASP A 187 -8.62 -0.68 39.15
CA ASP A 187 -8.95 0.75 39.11
C ASP A 187 -8.57 1.47 40.43
N ASN A 188 -8.59 2.80 40.45
CA ASN A 188 -8.31 3.63 41.62
C ASN A 188 -9.24 3.36 42.82
N LYS A 189 -10.45 2.83 42.58
CA LYS A 189 -11.40 2.39 43.62
C LYS A 189 -11.14 0.98 44.14
N GLY A 190 -10.12 0.29 43.62
CA GLY A 190 -9.79 -1.09 43.99
C GLY A 190 -10.68 -2.16 43.36
N GLN A 191 -11.46 -1.81 42.34
CA GLN A 191 -12.21 -2.80 41.55
C GLN A 191 -11.25 -3.57 40.64
N VAL A 192 -11.40 -4.89 40.58
CA VAL A 192 -10.59 -5.77 39.73
C VAL A 192 -11.15 -5.75 38.31
N ILE A 193 -10.31 -5.35 37.35
CA ILE A 193 -10.64 -5.29 35.92
C ILE A 193 -10.12 -6.53 35.18
N GLN A 194 -8.90 -6.97 35.51
CA GLN A 194 -8.33 -8.22 35.02
C GLN A 194 -7.67 -8.99 36.16
N SER A 195 -7.86 -10.32 36.19
CA SER A 195 -7.25 -11.19 37.20
C SER A 195 -5.77 -11.44 36.97
N VAL A 196 -5.30 -11.38 35.72
CA VAL A 196 -3.90 -11.48 35.33
C VAL A 196 -3.67 -10.46 34.22
N PHE A 197 -2.69 -9.58 34.38
CA PHE A 197 -2.34 -8.59 33.37
C PHE A 197 -2.04 -9.27 32.02
N GLY A 198 -2.79 -8.91 30.98
CA GLY A 198 -2.57 -9.45 29.64
C GLY A 198 -2.69 -10.98 29.54
N GLU A 199 -3.45 -11.61 30.44
CA GLU A 199 -3.64 -13.08 30.58
C GLU A 199 -2.39 -13.87 30.97
N GLU A 200 -1.19 -13.40 30.61
CA GLU A 200 0.08 -14.09 30.81
C GLU A 200 1.01 -13.38 31.82
N GLY A 201 0.68 -12.16 32.22
CA GLY A 201 1.45 -11.36 33.18
C GLY A 201 2.71 -10.71 32.57
N ILE A 202 2.82 -10.67 31.24
CA ILE A 202 4.03 -10.26 30.54
C ILE A 202 3.86 -8.87 29.94
N ASP A 203 4.83 -8.01 30.21
CA ASP A 203 4.93 -6.69 29.60
C ASP A 203 5.25 -6.84 28.09
N PRO A 204 4.40 -6.34 27.18
CA PRO A 204 4.65 -6.39 25.75
C PRO A 204 6.01 -5.78 25.36
N ALA A 205 6.52 -4.80 26.09
CA ALA A 205 7.83 -4.20 25.83
C ALA A 205 9.02 -5.12 26.16
N LYS A 206 8.79 -6.18 26.96
CA LYS A 206 9.78 -7.20 27.32
C LYS A 206 9.54 -8.55 26.62
N SER A 207 8.44 -8.66 25.89
CA SER A 207 8.11 -9.83 25.07
C SER A 207 8.94 -9.87 23.78
N ASP A 208 9.06 -11.04 23.17
CA ASP A 208 9.64 -11.16 21.82
C ASP A 208 8.51 -11.10 20.79
N PHE A 209 8.19 -9.90 20.31
CA PHE A 209 7.11 -9.64 19.36
C PHE A 209 5.74 -10.22 19.76
N GLY A 210 5.41 -10.19 21.06
CA GLY A 210 4.15 -10.70 21.60
C GLY A 210 4.20 -12.15 22.05
N HIS A 211 5.34 -12.83 21.91
CA HIS A 211 5.56 -14.15 22.51
C HIS A 211 6.19 -14.03 23.91
N VAL A 212 5.73 -14.87 24.83
CA VAL A 212 6.27 -15.03 26.19
C VAL A 212 7.77 -15.27 26.19
N ALA A 213 8.19 -16.25 25.39
CA ALA A 213 9.59 -16.60 25.20
C ALA A 213 9.75 -17.22 23.82
N ASN A 214 10.77 -16.79 23.10
CA ASN A 214 11.14 -17.40 21.83
C ASN A 214 12.19 -18.49 22.08
N LEU A 215 11.71 -19.73 22.18
CA LEU A 215 12.55 -20.90 22.46
C LEU A 215 13.56 -21.16 21.36
N ASP A 216 13.22 -20.91 20.09
CA ASP A 216 14.12 -21.14 18.97
C ASP A 216 15.31 -20.18 19.04
N LYS A 217 15.05 -18.90 19.29
CA LYS A 217 16.09 -17.90 19.52
C LYS A 217 16.98 -18.27 20.71
N LEU A 218 16.39 -18.77 21.80
CA LEU A 218 17.13 -19.19 22.99
C LEU A 218 18.04 -20.40 22.68
N ILE A 219 17.52 -21.39 21.95
CA ILE A 219 18.27 -22.58 21.53
C ILE A 219 19.43 -22.16 20.62
N ASP A 220 19.19 -21.23 19.69
CA ASP A 220 20.23 -20.73 18.79
C ASP A 220 21.31 -19.94 19.55
N GLU A 221 20.93 -19.10 20.52
CA GLU A 221 21.87 -18.41 21.40
C GLU A 221 22.71 -19.36 22.26
N MET A 222 22.11 -20.47 22.74
CA MET A 222 22.84 -21.51 23.47
C MET A 222 23.83 -22.25 22.56
N ARG A 223 23.42 -22.62 21.35
CA ARG A 223 24.29 -23.27 20.36
C ARG A 223 25.49 -22.41 19.94
N ILE A 224 25.32 -21.09 19.89
CA ILE A 224 26.41 -20.15 19.57
C ILE A 224 27.40 -20.02 20.73
N LYS A 225 26.96 -20.19 21.98
CA LYS A 225 27.84 -20.13 23.16
C LYS A 225 28.64 -21.40 23.42
N ASP A 226 28.15 -22.55 22.95
CA ASP A 226 28.81 -23.85 23.11
C ASP A 226 29.90 -24.12 22.04
N ASN A 227 30.02 -23.25 21.02
CA ASN A 227 31.09 -23.24 20.03
C ASN A 227 32.09 -22.11 20.29
#